data_AF-A0A3S4J1S4-F1
#
_entry.id   AF-A0A3S4J1S4-F1
#
_cell.length_a   1.000
_cell.length_b   1.000
_cell.length_c   1.000
_cell.angle_alpha   90.00
_cell.angle_beta   90.00
_cell.angle_gamma   90.00
#
_symmetry.space_group_name_H-M   'P 1'
#
loop_
_entity.id
_entity.type
_entity.pdbx_description
1 polymer ?
#
loop_
_entity_poly.entity_id
_entity_poly.type
_entity_poly.pdbx_seq_one_letter_code
_entity_poly.pdbx_strand_id
1 'polypeptide(L)'
;MRYRAILDTEKTVNLPVDITTQFQGSTLAFQAALGSTVWLIVAAVVAMYIVLGVLYESFIHPITILSTLPTAGVGALLALMIAGSELDVIAIIGIILLIGIVKKNAIMMIDFALAGRARAGNGAA
;
A
#
# COMPACT_ATOMS: atom_id res chain seq x y z
N MET A 1 31.44 35.96 -31.94
CA MET A 1 32.47 34.94 -31.66
C MET A 1 32.35 34.29 -30.27
N ARG A 2 31.15 33.82 -29.84
CA ARG A 2 31.03 33.04 -28.57
C ARG A 2 29.97 31.93 -28.55
N TYR A 3 29.16 31.76 -29.60
CA TYR A 3 27.98 30.88 -29.54
C TYR A 3 28.09 29.56 -30.35
N ARG A 4 29.15 29.38 -31.16
CA ARG A 4 29.28 28.22 -32.06
C ARG A 4 30.34 27.19 -31.62
N ALA A 5 30.98 27.40 -30.47
CA ALA A 5 32.07 26.54 -30.00
C ALA A 5 31.64 25.47 -28.97
N ILE A 6 30.36 25.45 -28.57
CA ILE A 6 29.87 24.50 -27.54
C ILE A 6 29.29 23.23 -28.17
N LEU A 7 28.91 23.26 -29.46
CA LEU A 7 28.30 22.12 -30.15
C LEU A 7 29.32 21.10 -30.72
N ASP A 8 30.61 21.45 -30.78
CA ASP A 8 31.67 20.53 -31.27
C ASP A 8 32.36 19.73 -30.14
N THR A 9 32.02 20.01 -28.88
CA THR A 9 32.58 19.30 -27.71
C THR A 9 31.70 18.12 -27.27
N GLU A 10 30.83 17.61 -28.15
CA GLU A 10 30.03 16.39 -27.90
C GLU A 10 30.73 15.10 -28.39
N LYS A 11 31.94 15.17 -28.95
CA LYS A 11 32.54 14.01 -29.66
C LYS A 11 33.91 13.51 -29.17
N THR A 12 34.38 13.92 -27.99
CA THR A 12 35.72 13.49 -27.54
C THR A 12 35.82 13.02 -26.09
N VAL A 13 34.73 12.96 -25.33
CA VAL A 13 34.76 12.25 -24.03
C VAL A 13 34.27 10.83 -24.25
N ASN A 14 35.24 9.94 -24.46
CA ASN A 14 35.15 8.53 -24.10
C ASN A 14 34.69 8.42 -22.64
N LEU A 15 33.39 8.48 -22.37
CA LEU A 15 32.85 7.95 -21.13
C LEU A 15 32.73 6.43 -21.32
N PRO A 16 33.37 5.63 -20.44
CA PRO A 16 33.35 4.19 -20.55
C PRO A 16 31.91 3.66 -20.60
N VAL A 17 31.74 2.55 -21.32
CA VAL A 17 30.47 1.80 -21.51
C VAL A 17 30.02 1.10 -20.22
N ASP A 18 30.27 1.73 -19.06
CA ASP A 18 29.96 1.25 -17.73
C ASP A 18 28.99 2.19 -16.98
N ILE A 19 28.33 3.09 -17.73
CA ILE A 19 26.94 3.38 -17.38
C ILE A 19 26.18 2.13 -17.75
N THR A 20 26.12 1.21 -16.78
CA THR A 20 25.09 0.20 -16.70
C THR A 20 23.76 0.95 -16.77
N THR A 21 23.27 1.08 -17.99
CA THR A 21 21.93 1.50 -18.35
C THR A 21 21.01 0.38 -17.89
N GLN A 22 20.88 0.23 -16.56
CA GLN A 22 19.85 -0.59 -15.94
C GLN A 22 18.43 -0.08 -16.33
N PHE A 23 18.33 1.05 -17.03
CA PHE A 23 17.13 1.61 -17.62
C PHE A 23 16.61 0.94 -18.90
N GLN A 24 17.29 -0.06 -19.49
CA GLN A 24 16.77 -0.75 -20.68
C GLN A 24 15.97 -2.03 -20.35
N GLY A 25 16.19 -2.61 -19.16
CA GLY A 25 15.44 -3.76 -18.64
C GLY A 25 14.56 -3.45 -17.43
N SER A 26 14.90 -2.43 -16.63
CA SER A 26 14.13 -2.08 -15.42
C SER A 26 12.73 -1.57 -15.72
N THR A 27 12.46 -0.94 -16.86
CA THR A 27 11.10 -0.47 -17.21
C THR A 27 10.17 -1.64 -17.53
N LEU A 28 10.63 -2.64 -18.28
CA LEU A 28 9.89 -3.87 -18.54
C LEU A 28 9.76 -4.72 -17.27
N ALA A 29 10.83 -4.85 -16.48
CA ALA A 29 10.79 -5.54 -15.20
C ALA A 29 9.89 -4.84 -14.18
N PHE A 30 9.85 -3.51 -14.17
CA PHE A 30 8.95 -2.72 -13.33
C PHE A 30 7.50 -2.86 -13.79
N GLN A 31 7.22 -2.84 -15.09
CA GLN A 31 5.87 -3.05 -15.61
C GLN A 31 5.38 -4.49 -15.35
N ALA A 32 6.26 -5.49 -15.48
CA ALA A 32 5.98 -6.86 -15.09
C ALA A 32 5.77 -7.00 -13.58
N ALA A 33 6.57 -6.31 -12.76
CA ALA A 33 6.44 -6.29 -11.30
C ALA A 33 5.16 -5.58 -10.84
N LEU A 34 4.74 -4.49 -11.50
CA LEU A 34 3.45 -3.85 -11.24
C LEU A 34 2.30 -4.82 -11.53
N GLY A 35 2.36 -5.54 -12.65
CA GLY A 35 1.37 -6.56 -13.01
C GLY A 35 1.25 -7.66 -11.95
N SER A 36 2.36 -8.22 -11.48
CA SER A 36 2.35 -9.26 -10.45
C SER A 36 2.00 -8.71 -9.06
N THR A 37 2.43 -7.49 -8.71
CA THR A 37 2.11 -6.84 -7.43
C THR A 37 0.62 -6.60 -7.28
N VAL A 38 -0.08 -6.18 -8.34
CA VAL A 38 -1.55 -6.01 -8.31
C VAL A 38 -2.23 -7.34 -7.98
N TRP A 39 -1.80 -8.45 -8.59
CA TRP A 39 -2.32 -9.78 -8.28
C TRP A 39 -2.02 -10.21 -6.84
N LEU A 40 -0.84 -9.90 -6.31
CA LEU A 40 -0.49 -10.18 -4.91
C LEU A 40 -1.35 -9.38 -3.93
N ILE A 41 -1.62 -8.11 -4.21
CA ILE A 41 -2.52 -7.26 -3.40
C ILE A 41 -3.93 -7.85 -3.41
N VAL A 42 -4.45 -8.23 -4.58
CA VAL A 42 -5.77 -8.88 -4.70
C VAL A 42 -5.80 -10.19 -3.92
N ALA A 43 -4.78 -11.05 -4.06
CA ALA A 43 -4.69 -12.31 -3.32
C ALA A 43 -4.65 -12.08 -1.80
N ALA A 44 -3.92 -11.07 -1.33
CA ALA A 44 -3.87 -10.70 0.09
C ALA A 44 -5.24 -10.23 0.61
N VAL A 45 -5.95 -9.39 -0.15
CA VAL A 45 -7.31 -8.94 0.19
C VAL A 45 -8.28 -10.12 0.26
N VAL A 46 -8.21 -11.04 -0.70
CA VAL A 46 -9.04 -12.26 -0.72
C VAL A 46 -8.74 -13.18 0.46
N ALA A 47 -7.46 -13.43 0.74
CA ALA A 47 -7.06 -14.22 1.90
C ALA A 47 -7.57 -13.60 3.21
N MET A 48 -7.44 -12.29 3.35
CA MET A 48 -7.95 -11.56 4.51
C MET A 48 -9.49 -11.61 4.60
N TYR A 49 -10.20 -11.52 3.47
CA TYR A 49 -11.65 -11.69 3.42
C TYR A 49 -12.09 -13.07 3.94
N ILE A 50 -11.42 -14.13 3.50
CA ILE A 50 -11.73 -15.51 3.92
C ILE A 50 -11.48 -15.68 5.43
N VAL A 51 -10.32 -15.23 5.93
CA VAL A 51 -9.99 -15.33 7.36
C VAL A 51 -11.02 -14.60 8.22
N LEU A 52 -11.44 -13.40 7.83
CA LEU A 52 -12.46 -12.65 8.57
C LEU A 52 -13.86 -13.28 8.41
N GLY A 53 -14.21 -13.79 7.22
CA GLY A 53 -15.50 -14.44 6.99
C GLY A 53 -15.69 -15.70 7.82
N VAL A 54 -14.63 -16.51 7.97
CA VAL A 54 -14.64 -17.67 8.87
C VAL A 54 -14.69 -17.23 10.34
N LEU A 55 -14.03 -16.13 10.70
CA LEU A 55 -13.97 -15.66 12.09
C LEU A 55 -15.30 -15.04 12.59
N TYR A 56 -16.06 -14.38 11.73
CA TYR A 56 -17.26 -13.62 12.11
C TYR A 56 -18.59 -14.25 11.67
N GLU A 57 -18.56 -15.41 11.00
CA GLU A 57 -19.74 -16.11 10.44
C GLU A 57 -20.65 -15.22 9.56
N SER A 58 -20.15 -14.07 9.09
CA SER A 58 -20.90 -13.06 8.36
C SER A 58 -20.05 -12.45 7.25
N PHE A 59 -20.58 -12.47 6.03
CA PHE A 59 -19.90 -12.02 4.81
C PHE A 59 -19.87 -10.50 4.62
N ILE A 60 -20.61 -9.75 5.44
CA ILE A 60 -20.77 -8.28 5.31
C ILE A 60 -19.72 -7.52 6.11
N HIS A 61 -19.41 -7.95 7.34
CA HIS A 61 -18.43 -7.28 8.21
C HIS A 61 -17.00 -7.21 7.63
N PRO A 62 -16.49 -8.22 6.91
CA PRO A 62 -15.15 -8.16 6.31
C PRO A 62 -14.98 -7.03 5.29
N ILE A 63 -16.00 -6.73 4.49
CA ILE A 63 -15.94 -5.71 3.42
C ILE A 63 -15.79 -4.30 4.03
N THR A 64 -16.53 -4.03 5.11
CA THR A 64 -16.46 -2.74 5.82
C THR A 64 -15.07 -2.52 6.43
N ILE A 65 -14.47 -3.57 7.01
CA ILE A 65 -13.12 -3.50 7.58
C ILE A 65 -12.07 -3.32 6.47
N LEU A 66 -12.15 -4.10 5.38
CA LEU A 66 -11.23 -4.01 4.24
C LEU A 66 -11.24 -2.62 3.59
N SER A 67 -12.38 -1.94 3.58
CA SER A 67 -12.50 -0.58 3.03
C SER A 67 -11.69 0.48 3.78
N THR A 68 -11.25 0.20 5.01
CA THR A 68 -10.41 1.12 5.79
C THR A 68 -8.91 1.02 5.44
N LEU A 69 -8.47 -0.10 4.84
CA LEU A 69 -7.08 -0.31 4.43
C LEU A 69 -6.57 0.70 3.40
N PRO A 70 -7.28 0.99 2.28
CA PRO A 70 -6.78 1.94 1.29
C PRO A 70 -6.60 3.33 1.90
N THR A 71 -7.52 3.76 2.77
CA THR A 71 -7.42 5.05 3.46
C THR A 71 -6.22 5.10 4.40
N ALA A 72 -5.94 4.01 5.14
CA ALA A 72 -4.75 3.91 6.00
C ALA A 72 -3.44 3.96 5.19
N GLY A 73 -3.41 3.27 4.04
CA GLY A 73 -2.27 3.29 3.12
C GLY A 73 -2.01 4.69 2.56
N VAL A 74 -3.06 5.35 2.06
CA VAL A 74 -2.96 6.73 1.56
C VAL A 74 -2.51 7.68 2.67
N GLY A 75 -3.08 7.57 3.88
CA GLY A 75 -2.71 8.39 5.02
C GLY A 75 -1.25 8.22 5.44
N ALA A 76 -0.74 6.98 5.43
CA ALA A 76 0.66 6.71 5.75
C ALA A 76 1.63 7.25 4.69
N LEU A 77 1.30 7.08 3.41
CA LEU A 77 2.08 7.64 2.31
C LEU A 77 2.09 9.18 2.36
N LEU A 78 0.93 9.81 2.61
CA LEU A 78 0.84 11.26 2.79
C LEU A 78 1.66 11.74 3.99
N ALA A 79 1.65 11.00 5.10
CA ALA A 79 2.45 11.34 6.28
C ALA A 79 3.96 11.30 5.97
N LEU A 80 4.43 10.29 5.23
CA LEU A 80 5.82 10.19 4.77
C LEU A 80 6.19 11.36 3.84
N MET A 81 5.31 11.69 2.90
CA MET A 81 5.51 12.82 1.98
C MET A 81 5.63 14.16 2.72
N ILE A 82 4.76 14.41 3.70
CA ILE A 82 4.79 15.64 4.52
C ILE A 82 6.04 15.67 5.42
N ALA A 83 6.42 14.52 5.98
CA ALA A 83 7.62 14.39 6.80
C ALA A 83 8.93 14.48 5.99
N GLY A 84 8.87 14.46 4.65
CA GLY A 84 10.05 14.40 3.79
C GLY A 84 10.86 13.11 3.99
N SER A 85 10.22 12.03 4.44
CA SER A 85 10.85 10.76 4.76
C SER A 85 10.67 9.78 3.60
N GLU A 86 11.73 9.01 3.31
CA GLU A 86 11.70 7.97 2.30
C GLU A 86 11.00 6.70 2.80
N LEU A 87 10.52 5.88 1.87
CA LEU A 87 9.93 4.58 2.19
C LEU A 87 11.03 3.57 2.51
N ASP A 88 11.54 3.60 3.74
CA ASP A 88 12.54 2.66 4.25
C ASP A 88 11.92 1.51 5.07
N VAL A 89 12.75 0.65 5.65
CA VAL A 89 12.29 -0.50 6.47
C VAL A 89 11.49 -0.03 7.69
N ILE A 90 11.87 1.09 8.31
CA ILE A 90 11.19 1.65 9.49
C ILE A 90 9.81 2.16 9.09
N ALA A 91 9.71 2.87 7.97
CA ALA A 91 8.46 3.34 7.40
C ALA A 91 7.51 2.17 7.07
N ILE A 92 8.03 1.08 6.48
CA ILE A 92 7.24 -0.13 6.18
C ILE A 92 6.70 -0.76 7.47
N ILE A 93 7.51 -0.90 8.52
CA ILE A 93 7.05 -1.40 9.82
C ILE A 93 5.94 -0.50 10.37
N GLY A 94 6.11 0.82 10.30
CA GLY A 94 5.11 1.80 10.71
C GLY A 94 3.78 1.63 9.95
N ILE A 95 3.82 1.46 8.63
CA ILE A 95 2.63 1.21 7.79
C ILE A 95 1.93 -0.09 8.21
N ILE A 96 2.68 -1.18 8.42
CA ILE A 96 2.12 -2.47 8.84
C ILE A 96 1.44 -2.34 10.21
N LEU A 97 2.07 -1.65 11.16
CA LEU A 97 1.50 -1.40 12.48
C LEU A 97 0.23 -0.53 12.38
N LEU A 98 0.27 0.54 11.59
CA LEU A 98 -0.88 1.42 11.36
C LEU A 98 -2.07 0.65 10.80
N ILE A 99 -1.85 -0.21 9.81
CA ILE A 99 -2.87 -1.10 9.25
C ILE A 99 -3.50 -1.97 10.36
N GLY A 100 -2.69 -2.54 11.25
CA GLY A 100 -3.16 -3.34 12.38
C GLY A 100 -4.05 -2.54 13.34
N ILE A 101 -3.65 -1.31 13.68
CA ILE A 101 -4.39 -0.42 14.57
C ILE A 101 -5.75 -0.05 13.96
N VAL A 102 -5.77 0.40 12.71
CA VAL A 102 -7.00 0.80 12.01
C VAL A 102 -7.96 -0.39 11.89
N LYS A 103 -7.44 -1.57 11.53
CA LYS A 103 -8.24 -2.80 11.46
C LYS A 103 -8.85 -3.16 12.82
N LYS A 104 -8.06 -3.10 13.89
CA LYS A 104 -8.53 -3.39 15.26
C LYS A 104 -9.64 -2.43 15.68
N ASN A 105 -9.52 -1.14 15.36
CA ASN A 105 -10.53 -0.14 15.69
C ASN A 105 -11.84 -0.37 14.93
N ALA A 106 -11.75 -0.72 13.63
CA ALA A 106 -12.92 -1.07 12.83
C ALA A 106 -13.63 -2.33 13.37
N ILE A 107 -12.85 -3.36 13.70
CA ILE A 107 -13.36 -4.59 14.32
C ILE A 107 -14.08 -4.28 15.63
N MET A 108 -13.45 -3.53 16.55
CA MET A 108 -14.04 -3.19 17.85
C MET A 108 -15.38 -2.46 17.72
N MET A 109 -15.49 -1.51 16.78
CA MET A 109 -16.73 -0.78 16.54
C MET A 109 -17.85 -1.71 16.06
N ILE A 110 -17.54 -2.65 15.18
CA ILE A 110 -18.48 -3.64 14.66
C ILE A 110 -18.94 -4.57 15.79
N ASP A 111 -17.99 -5.07 16.58
CA ASP A 111 -18.26 -5.97 17.71
C ASP A 111 -19.18 -5.29 18.74
N PHE A 112 -18.95 -4.00 19.03
CA PHE A 112 -19.80 -3.22 19.92
C PHE A 112 -21.21 -3.04 19.36
N ALA A 113 -21.34 -2.74 18.07
CA ALA A 113 -22.65 -2.58 17.42
C ALA A 113 -23.45 -3.89 17.42
N LEU A 114 -22.80 -5.03 17.20
CA LEU A 114 -23.41 -6.36 17.28
C LEU A 114 -23.85 -6.71 18.70
N ALA A 115 -22.97 -6.48 19.69
CA ALA A 115 -23.27 -6.73 21.09
C ALA A 115 -24.44 -5.88 21.63
N GLY A 116 -24.53 -4.62 21.20
CA GLY A 116 -25.64 -3.72 21.54
C GLY A 116 -26.99 -4.21 21.01
N ARG A 117 -27.04 -4.71 19.77
CA ARG A 117 -28.26 -5.27 19.17
C ARG A 117 -28.73 -6.54 19.87
N ALA A 118 -27.80 -7.43 20.24
CA ALA A 118 -28.13 -8.65 20.97
C ALA A 118 -28.72 -8.34 22.35
N ARG A 119 -28.21 -7.33 23.06
CA ARG A 119 -28.77 -6.91 24.36
C ARG A 119 -30.12 -6.21 24.24
N ALA A 120 -30.30 -5.36 23.23
CA ALA A 120 -31.58 -4.67 22.98
C ALA A 120 -32.71 -5.64 22.60
N GLY A 121 -32.41 -6.73 21.87
CA GLY A 121 -33.39 -7.77 21.53
C GLY A 121 -33.85 -8.61 22.73
N ASN A 122 -33.02 -8.77 23.76
CA ASN A 122 -33.32 -9.58 24.95
C ASN A 122 -33.96 -8.80 26.11
N GLY A 123 -34.08 -7.47 26.02
CA GLY A 123 -34.75 -6.62 27.01
C GLY A 123 -36.19 -6.24 26.67
N ALA A 124 -36.71 -6.74 25.54
CA ALA A 124 -38.07 -6.48 25.06
C ALA A 124 -39.02 -7.69 25.20
N ALA A 125 -38.65 -8.68 26.03
CA ALA A 125 -39.46 -9.85 26.37
C ALA A 125 -39.81 -9.83 27.86
#